data_AF-A0A6H9T754-F1
#
_entry.id   AF-A0A6H9T754-F1
#
_cell.length_a   1.000
_cell.length_b   1.000
_cell.length_c   1.000
_cell.angle_alpha   90.00
_cell.angle_beta   90.00
_cell.angle_gamma   90.00
#
_symmetry.space_group_name_H-M   'P 1'
#
loop_
_entity.id
_entity.type
_entity.pdbx_description
1 polymer ?
#
loop_
_entity_poly.entity_id
_entity_poly.type
_entity_poly.pdbx_seq_one_letter_code
_entity_poly.pdbx_strand_id
1 'polypeptide(L)'
;MKSFTPSMSIAATIAVALALGACATQPPSPLPPDVAGRDTQTAHATASMVGGDRDAHGCIGSAGYAWCEQTQQCERPWELAKQKGFQNSAQAYEQFCRNNLAK
;
A
#
# COMPACT_ATOMS: atom_id res chain seq x y z
N MET A 1 -23.76 -32.83 -47.63
CA MET A 1 -24.97 -32.79 -46.78
C MET A 1 -24.83 -31.60 -45.83
N LYS A 2 -25.81 -30.69 -45.89
CA LYS A 2 -25.82 -29.37 -45.25
C LYS A 2 -26.07 -29.50 -43.73
N SER A 3 -25.37 -28.68 -42.94
CA SER A 3 -25.84 -28.25 -41.62
C SER A 3 -25.80 -26.72 -41.60
N PHE A 4 -26.99 -26.15 -41.44
CA PHE A 4 -27.33 -24.74 -41.57
C PHE A 4 -26.92 -23.96 -40.31
N THR A 5 -26.22 -22.85 -40.50
CA THR A 5 -26.12 -21.74 -39.55
C THR A 5 -27.28 -20.77 -39.77
N PRO A 6 -27.87 -20.22 -38.71
CA PRO A 6 -28.42 -18.87 -38.78
C PRO A 6 -27.55 -17.89 -37.98
N SER A 7 -27.09 -16.88 -38.70
CA SER A 7 -26.56 -15.62 -38.21
C SER A 7 -27.43 -15.02 -37.11
N MET A 8 -26.80 -14.61 -36.00
CA MET A 8 -27.29 -13.48 -35.21
C MET A 8 -26.13 -12.53 -34.93
N SER A 9 -26.06 -11.51 -35.79
CA SER A 9 -25.41 -10.25 -35.53
C SER A 9 -26.21 -9.52 -34.44
N ILE A 10 -25.62 -9.28 -33.26
CA ILE A 10 -26.00 -8.13 -32.43
C ILE A 10 -24.71 -7.55 -31.88
N ALA A 11 -24.14 -6.64 -32.66
CA ALA A 11 -23.17 -5.68 -32.17
C ALA A 11 -23.90 -4.77 -31.16
N ALA A 12 -23.62 -4.96 -29.87
CA ALA A 12 -23.99 -4.01 -28.83
C ALA A 12 -22.70 -3.41 -28.28
N THR A 13 -22.12 -2.49 -29.06
CA THR A 13 -21.09 -1.55 -28.60
C THR A 13 -21.74 -0.60 -27.60
N ILE A 14 -21.71 -0.96 -26.32
CA ILE A 14 -22.04 -0.02 -25.24
C ILE A 14 -20.76 0.77 -24.97
N ALA A 15 -20.57 1.84 -25.75
CA ALA A 15 -19.59 2.87 -25.49
C ALA A 15 -20.11 3.75 -24.34
N VAL A 16 -19.80 3.36 -23.10
CA VAL A 16 -19.97 4.25 -21.95
C VAL A 16 -18.73 5.14 -21.87
N ALA A 17 -18.78 6.25 -22.60
CA ALA A 17 -17.90 7.38 -22.40
C ALA A 17 -18.42 8.20 -21.21
N LEU A 18 -18.00 7.85 -19.99
CA LEU A 18 -18.21 8.71 -18.83
C LEU A 18 -17.09 9.75 -18.78
N ALA A 19 -17.51 10.99 -18.98
CA ALA A 19 -16.69 12.18 -19.12
C ALA A 19 -15.73 12.38 -17.93
N LEU A 20 -14.46 12.58 -18.29
CA LEU A 20 -13.51 13.55 -17.73
C LEU A 20 -13.92 14.18 -16.39
N GLY A 21 -13.51 13.55 -15.29
CA GLY A 21 -13.37 14.23 -14.02
C GLY A 21 -12.28 15.30 -14.16
N ALA A 22 -12.69 16.57 -14.25
CA ALA A 22 -11.77 17.68 -14.19
C ALA A 22 -11.14 17.73 -12.78
N CYS A 23 -9.83 17.49 -12.68
CA CYS A 23 -9.05 17.98 -11.55
C CYS A 23 -9.14 19.52 -11.60
N ALA A 24 -9.99 20.11 -10.77
CA ALA A 24 -9.92 21.53 -10.49
C ALA A 24 -8.63 21.78 -9.70
N THR A 25 -7.51 21.99 -10.40
CA THR A 25 -6.35 22.65 -9.83
C THR A 25 -6.76 24.09 -9.56
N GLN A 26 -7.18 24.37 -8.31
CA GLN A 26 -7.34 25.74 -7.86
C GLN A 26 -5.98 26.44 -8.00
N PRO A 27 -5.86 27.58 -8.71
CA PRO A 27 -4.67 28.40 -8.64
C PRO A 27 -4.50 28.87 -7.18
N PRO A 28 -3.26 28.93 -6.65
CA PRO A 28 -3.04 29.50 -5.33
C PRO A 28 -3.49 30.96 -5.38
N SER A 29 -4.59 31.27 -4.71
CA SER A 29 -4.97 32.65 -4.44
C SER A 29 -3.86 33.27 -3.60
N PRO A 30 -3.35 34.47 -3.93
CA PRO A 30 -2.42 35.16 -3.05
C PRO A 30 -3.12 35.42 -1.72
N LEU A 31 -2.64 34.77 -0.67
CA LEU A 31 -3.17 34.95 0.68
C LEU A 31 -2.89 36.38 1.15
N PRO A 32 -3.82 36.98 1.92
CA PRO A 32 -3.64 38.31 2.51
C PRO A 32 -2.43 38.33 3.47
N PRO A 33 -1.85 39.51 3.76
CA PRO A 33 -0.66 39.68 4.60
C PRO A 33 -0.86 39.39 6.10
N ASP A 34 -1.86 38.59 6.48
CA ASP A 34 -2.03 38.09 7.85
C ASP A 34 -1.10 36.88 8.10
N VAL A 35 0.19 37.10 7.82
CA VAL A 35 1.34 36.31 8.25
C VAL A 35 1.84 36.91 9.57
N ALA A 36 0.94 37.02 10.55
CA ALA A 36 1.30 37.43 11.90
C ALA A 36 0.49 36.60 12.90
N GLY A 37 1.13 35.53 13.38
CA GLY A 37 0.70 34.85 14.60
C GLY A 37 -0.37 33.78 14.41
N ARG A 38 0.00 32.65 13.80
CA ARG A 38 -0.40 31.39 14.40
C ARG A 38 0.79 30.81 15.12
N ASP A 39 0.61 30.75 16.42
CA ASP A 39 1.47 30.18 17.42
C ASP A 39 2.19 28.98 16.85
N THR A 40 3.51 29.04 17.01
CA THR A 40 4.42 27.93 16.95
C THR A 40 3.71 26.71 17.51
N GLN A 41 3.14 25.87 16.63
CA GLN A 41 3.06 24.47 16.95
C GLN A 41 4.51 24.15 17.22
N THR A 42 4.80 23.98 18.51
CA THR A 42 5.98 23.31 18.98
C THR A 42 5.95 22.00 18.21
N ALA A 43 6.57 22.01 17.02
CA ALA A 43 7.40 20.94 16.56
C ALA A 43 8.38 20.80 17.71
N HIS A 44 7.92 20.10 18.74
CA HIS A 44 8.75 19.20 19.47
C HIS A 44 9.22 18.29 18.34
N ALA A 45 10.31 18.69 17.70
CA ALA A 45 11.33 17.76 17.33
C ALA A 45 11.72 17.10 18.65
N THR A 46 10.84 16.23 19.18
CA THR A 46 11.31 15.02 19.80
C THR A 46 12.17 14.48 18.68
N ALA A 47 13.49 14.65 18.78
CA ALA A 47 14.41 13.99 17.90
C ALA A 47 13.85 12.58 17.76
N SER A 48 13.30 12.23 16.58
CA SER A 48 12.51 11.00 16.43
C SER A 48 13.42 9.90 16.92
N MET A 49 13.16 9.40 18.14
CA MET A 49 14.07 8.46 18.76
C MET A 49 14.08 7.27 17.83
N VAL A 50 15.28 6.84 17.41
CA VAL A 50 15.41 5.66 16.57
C VAL A 50 14.69 4.51 17.27
N GLY A 51 13.73 3.89 16.58
CA GLY A 51 12.88 2.84 17.15
C GLY A 51 11.67 3.32 17.94
N GLY A 52 11.28 4.60 17.84
CA GLY A 52 10.03 5.11 18.40
C GLY A 52 8.76 4.64 17.67
N ASP A 53 8.92 4.00 16.51
CA ASP A 53 7.86 3.55 15.59
C ASP A 53 7.45 2.08 15.80
N ARG A 54 7.36 1.65 17.06
CA ARG A 54 6.92 0.29 17.40
C ARG A 54 5.43 0.10 17.09
N ASP A 55 5.08 -1.02 16.47
CA ASP A 55 3.68 -1.45 16.28
C ASP A 55 3.08 -2.14 17.53
N ALA A 56 1.86 -2.66 17.41
CA ALA A 56 1.16 -3.36 18.51
C ALA A 56 1.87 -4.63 19.01
N HIS A 57 2.73 -5.22 18.19
CA HIS A 57 3.56 -6.38 18.54
C HIS A 57 4.97 -5.97 19.00
N GLY A 58 5.26 -4.66 19.02
CA GLY A 58 6.57 -4.11 19.37
C GLY A 58 7.58 -4.14 18.22
N CYS A 59 7.17 -4.46 16.99
CA CYS A 59 8.05 -4.49 15.84
C CYS A 59 8.37 -3.06 15.37
N ILE A 60 9.66 -2.81 15.06
CA ILE A 60 10.14 -1.51 14.59
C ILE A 60 10.12 -1.52 13.07
N GLY A 61 9.08 -0.92 12.47
CA GLY A 61 8.90 -0.91 11.03
C GLY A 61 10.03 -0.20 10.28
N SER A 62 10.58 0.88 10.85
CA SER A 62 11.70 1.65 10.31
C SER A 62 13.01 0.86 10.24
N ALA A 63 13.17 -0.16 11.10
CA ALA A 63 14.28 -1.10 11.06
C ALA A 63 14.00 -2.29 10.11
N GLY A 64 12.80 -2.34 9.52
CA GLY A 64 12.35 -3.38 8.60
C GLY A 64 11.87 -4.65 9.28
N TYR A 65 11.45 -4.56 10.54
CA TYR A 65 10.81 -5.66 11.24
C TYR A 65 9.30 -5.66 10.99
N ALA A 66 8.75 -6.84 10.73
CA ALA A 66 7.33 -7.09 10.62
C ALA A 66 6.95 -8.29 11.50
N TRP A 67 5.74 -8.24 12.07
CA TRP A 67 5.24 -9.35 12.87
C TRP A 67 4.88 -10.57 12.00
N CYS A 68 5.31 -11.75 12.44
CA CYS A 68 4.98 -13.02 11.81
C CYS A 68 4.22 -13.92 12.78
N GLU A 69 2.92 -14.14 12.56
CA GLU A 69 2.08 -15.03 13.38
C GLU A 69 2.67 -16.45 13.47
N GLN A 70 3.27 -16.93 12.39
CA GLN A 70 3.86 -18.26 12.32
C GLN A 70 5.08 -18.46 13.23
N THR A 71 5.96 -17.46 13.37
CA THR A 71 7.15 -17.55 14.24
C THR A 71 6.93 -16.87 15.58
N GLN A 72 5.82 -16.13 15.73
CA GLN A 72 5.50 -15.26 16.86
C GLN A 72 6.64 -14.30 17.18
N GLN A 73 7.29 -13.77 16.14
CA GLN A 73 8.44 -12.88 16.26
C GLN A 73 8.37 -11.75 15.23
N CYS A 74 9.09 -10.67 15.54
CA CYS A 74 9.39 -9.61 14.60
C CYS A 74 10.51 -10.09 13.67
N GLU A 75 10.16 -10.41 12.43
CA GLU A 75 11.07 -10.94 11.42
C GLU A 75 11.39 -9.86 10.38
N ARG A 76 12.54 -9.97 9.73
CA ARG A 76 12.87 -9.14 8.56
C ARG A 76 12.51 -9.93 7.30
N PRO A 77 11.48 -9.51 6.52
CA PRO A 77 10.92 -10.33 5.44
C PRO A 77 11.95 -10.91 4.46
N TRP A 78 12.98 -10.14 4.11
CA TRP A 78 14.01 -10.56 3.15
C TRP A 78 15.03 -11.54 3.74
N GLU A 79 15.33 -11.45 5.04
CA GLU A 79 16.22 -12.41 5.71
C GLU A 79 15.49 -13.73 5.88
N LEU A 80 14.23 -13.69 6.30
CA LEU A 80 13.39 -14.86 6.43
C LEU A 80 13.15 -15.54 5.07
N ALA A 81 12.87 -14.75 4.02
CA ALA A 81 12.74 -15.26 2.65
C ALA A 81 13.99 -16.04 2.20
N LYS A 82 15.18 -15.47 2.44
CA LYS A 82 16.46 -16.13 2.13
C LYS A 82 16.66 -17.40 2.95
N GLN A 83 16.29 -17.41 4.23
CA GLN A 83 16.44 -18.56 5.12
C GLN A 83 15.46 -19.70 4.82
N LYS A 84 14.21 -19.37 4.48
CA LYS A 84 13.11 -20.31 4.27
C LYS A 84 12.86 -20.68 2.81
N GLY A 85 13.55 -20.03 1.87
CA GLY A 85 13.50 -20.37 0.45
C GLY A 85 12.26 -19.88 -0.30
N PHE A 86 11.60 -18.81 0.17
CA PHE A 86 10.46 -18.20 -0.53
C PHE A 86 10.84 -16.88 -1.20
N GLN A 87 9.95 -16.34 -2.04
CA GLN A 87 10.21 -15.10 -2.77
C GLN A 87 10.36 -13.91 -1.82
N ASN A 88 11.35 -13.03 -2.07
CA ASN A 88 11.48 -11.77 -1.35
C ASN A 88 10.38 -10.78 -1.80
N SER A 89 9.16 -10.97 -1.31
CA SER A 89 8.02 -10.09 -1.56
C SER A 89 7.10 -10.04 -0.34
N ALA A 90 6.33 -8.95 -0.22
CA ALA A 90 5.35 -8.78 0.85
C ALA A 90 4.32 -9.93 0.84
N GLN A 91 3.80 -10.28 -0.35
CA GLN A 91 2.78 -11.32 -0.44
C GLN A 91 3.30 -12.70 0.01
N ALA A 92 4.53 -13.06 -0.36
CA ALA A 92 5.10 -14.33 0.01
C ALA A 92 5.41 -14.40 1.53
N TYR A 93 5.85 -13.29 2.11
CA TYR A 93 6.02 -13.16 3.56
C TYR A 93 4.69 -13.31 4.31
N GLU A 94 3.64 -12.61 3.88
CA GLU A 94 2.30 -12.73 4.48
C GLU A 94 1.76 -14.17 4.40
N GLN A 95 1.96 -14.84 3.27
CA GLN A 95 1.57 -16.24 3.09
C GLN A 95 2.35 -17.17 4.01
N PHE A 96 3.67 -16.98 4.11
CA PHE A 96 4.52 -17.73 5.03
C PHE A 96 4.06 -17.54 6.48
N CYS A 97 3.83 -16.29 6.88
CA CYS A 97 3.45 -15.96 8.25
C CYS A 97 2.02 -16.37 8.61
N ARG A 98 1.13 -16.57 7.63
CA ARG A 98 -0.23 -17.07 7.87
C ARG A 98 -0.31 -18.59 7.94
N ASN A 99 0.43 -19.31 7.09
CA ASN A 99 0.20 -20.73 6.82
C ASN A 99 1.47 -21.59 6.68
N ASN A 100 2.66 -21.09 7.05
CA ASN A 100 3.95 -21.77 6.87
C ASN A 100 4.21 -22.25 5.43
N LEU A 101 3.93 -21.42 4.44
CA LEU A 101 4.20 -21.76 3.05
C LEU A 101 5.69 -21.54 2.71
N ALA A 102 6.55 -22.49 3.09
CA ALA A 102 7.89 -22.62 2.53
C ALA A 102 7.80 -23.47 1.26
N LYS A 103 8.38 -22.99 0.16
CA LYS A 103 8.37 -23.68 -1.14
C LYS A 103 9.43 -24.77 -1.18
#